data_AF-A0A8I1ZPE4-F1
#
_entry.id   AF-A0A8I1ZPE4-F1
#
_cell.length_a   1.000
_cell.length_b   1.000
_cell.length_c   1.000
_cell.angle_alpha   90.00
_cell.angle_beta   90.00
_cell.angle_gamma   90.00
#
_symmetry.space_group_name_H-M   'P 1'
#
loop_
_entity.id
_entity.type
_entity.pdbx_description
1 polymer ?
#
loop_
_entity_poly.entity_id
_entity_poly.type
_entity_poly.pdbx_seq_one_letter_code
_entity_poly.pdbx_strand_id
1 'polypeptide(L)'
;MMHVRFNRNVMLMCGLLIALGIILSPVLASAQATGKGVKFETYRTAIKKDYGIDIKDFKDQLKGGKADGKDITKYDLKQLLMGIKTEQEHTTNKMIALEITMDHLEKIPDYYDRLAEMEEEALDDLED
;
A
#
# COMPACT_ATOMS: atom_id res chain seq x y z
N MET A 1 -14.21 41.24 70.92
CA MET A 1 -12.95 40.80 70.28
C MET A 1 -12.41 39.63 71.11
N MET A 2 -12.74 38.38 70.75
CA MET A 2 -12.26 37.20 71.47
C MET A 2 -12.08 36.05 70.47
N HIS A 3 -10.83 35.60 70.37
CA HIS A 3 -10.40 34.37 69.71
C HIS A 3 -11.02 33.16 70.42
N VAL A 4 -11.45 32.17 69.63
CA VAL A 4 -11.63 30.79 70.10
C VAL A 4 -10.64 29.91 69.35
N ARG A 5 -9.85 29.14 70.12
CA ARG A 5 -8.82 28.20 69.67
C ARG A 5 -9.25 26.78 70.03
N PHE A 6 -8.74 25.82 69.23
CA PHE A 6 -8.60 24.37 69.50
C PHE A 6 -9.89 23.53 69.40
N ASN A 7 -9.92 22.33 68.81
CA ASN A 7 -9.04 21.19 69.10
C ASN A 7 -8.66 20.33 67.89
N ARG A 8 -7.38 19.95 67.89
CA ARG A 8 -6.75 18.80 67.22
C ARG A 8 -7.14 17.54 68.02
N ASN A 9 -7.57 16.48 67.33
CA ASN A 9 -7.80 15.08 67.79
C ASN A 9 -9.21 14.56 67.50
N VAL A 10 -9.47 14.18 66.26
CA VAL A 10 -10.46 13.14 65.96
C VAL A 10 -9.83 12.14 64.99
N MET A 11 -9.54 10.97 65.54
CA MET A 11 -9.44 9.67 64.89
C MET A 11 -8.40 9.46 63.77
N LEU A 12 -7.24 8.94 64.20
CA LEU A 12 -6.73 7.73 63.57
C LEU A 12 -7.82 6.64 63.57
N MET A 13 -7.98 5.91 62.46
CA MET A 13 -7.84 4.43 62.38
C MET A 13 -8.37 3.86 61.05
N CYS A 14 -7.50 3.08 60.40
CA CYS A 14 -7.76 1.87 59.63
C CYS A 14 -8.69 1.91 58.39
N GLY A 15 -8.07 1.82 57.21
CA GLY A 15 -8.74 1.46 55.95
C GLY A 15 -7.72 1.00 54.90
N LEU A 16 -7.40 -0.29 54.93
CA LEU A 16 -6.58 -1.02 53.96
C LEU A 16 -7.22 -0.94 52.56
N LEU A 17 -6.60 -0.26 51.60
CA LEU A 17 -6.80 -0.53 50.17
C LEU A 17 -5.47 -0.41 49.43
N ILE A 18 -4.88 -1.58 49.20
CA ILE A 18 -3.81 -1.81 48.24
C ILE A 18 -4.39 -1.48 46.87
N ALA A 19 -4.13 -0.26 46.38
CA ALA A 19 -4.43 0.13 45.01
C ALA A 19 -3.42 -0.56 44.09
N LEU A 20 -3.81 -1.76 43.67
CA LEU A 20 -3.30 -2.45 42.50
C LEU A 20 -3.40 -1.50 41.30
N GLY A 21 -2.27 -1.03 40.79
CA GLY A 21 -2.23 -0.07 39.70
C GLY A 21 -0.84 0.09 39.13
N ILE A 22 -0.09 -1.00 38.97
CA ILE A 22 1.08 -1.01 38.09
C ILE A 22 0.52 -0.91 36.68
N ILE A 23 0.53 0.32 36.15
CA ILE A 23 0.17 0.68 34.80
C ILE A 23 1.17 -0.03 33.87
N LEU A 24 0.78 -1.21 33.38
CA LEU A 24 1.45 -1.84 32.25
C LEU A 24 0.97 -1.10 30.99
N SER A 25 1.59 0.04 30.70
CA SER A 25 1.41 0.72 29.41
C SER A 25 1.79 -0.25 28.29
N PRO A 26 0.95 -0.46 27.27
CA PRO A 26 1.43 -1.14 26.07
C PRO A 26 2.46 -0.22 25.43
N VAL A 27 3.69 -0.73 25.27
CA VAL A 27 4.69 -0.14 24.38
C VAL A 27 4.02 -0.02 23.03
N LEU A 28 3.67 1.21 22.66
CA LEU A 28 3.26 1.54 21.31
C LEU A 28 4.52 1.36 20.46
N ALA A 29 4.69 0.18 19.87
CA ALA A 29 5.71 -0.05 18.86
C ALA A 29 5.40 0.91 17.71
N SER A 30 6.12 2.03 17.65
CA SER A 30 6.10 2.93 16.50
C SER A 30 6.64 2.16 15.30
N ALA A 31 5.73 1.59 14.52
CA ALA A 31 6.03 1.03 13.22
C ALA A 31 6.29 2.20 12.27
N GLN A 32 7.53 2.68 12.24
CA GLN A 32 8.00 3.55 11.17
C GLN A 32 8.10 2.68 9.90
N ALA A 33 6.98 2.46 9.22
CA ALA A 33 6.96 1.83 7.91
C ALA A 33 7.85 2.65 6.98
N THR A 34 8.90 2.03 6.43
CA THR A 34 9.81 2.69 5.49
C THR A 34 9.01 3.13 4.25
N GLY A 35 9.38 4.27 3.63
CA GLY A 35 8.65 4.79 2.46
C GLY A 35 8.51 3.77 1.32
N LYS A 36 9.49 2.85 1.20
CA LYS A 36 9.42 1.72 0.26
C LYS A 36 8.32 0.71 0.62
N GLY A 37 8.16 0.36 1.89
CA GLY A 37 7.09 -0.55 2.34
C GLY A 37 5.70 0.03 2.13
N VAL A 38 5.52 1.34 2.41
CA VAL A 38 4.25 2.04 2.16
C VAL A 38 3.91 2.07 0.67
N LYS A 39 4.90 2.37 -0.19
CA LYS A 39 4.71 2.36 -1.65
C LYS A 39 4.30 0.98 -2.15
N PHE A 40 4.99 -0.07 -1.71
CA PHE A 40 4.66 -1.45 -2.08
C PHE A 40 3.22 -1.83 -1.69
N GLU A 41 2.80 -1.52 -0.46
CA GLU A 41 1.45 -1.88 0.00
C GLU A 41 0.36 -1.13 -0.77
N THR A 42 0.64 0.12 -1.17
CA THR A 42 -0.27 0.91 -2.02
C THR A 42 -0.47 0.24 -3.38
N TYR A 43 0.62 -0.17 -4.04
CA TYR A 43 0.58 -0.85 -5.34
C TYR A 43 -0.14 -2.20 -5.22
N ARG A 44 0.24 -2.99 -4.21
CA ARG A 44 -0.37 -4.28 -3.92
C ARG A 44 -1.86 -4.17 -3.73
N THR A 45 -2.32 -3.21 -2.93
CA THR A 45 -3.75 -3.02 -2.65
C THR A 45 -4.51 -2.62 -3.90
N ALA A 46 -3.99 -1.69 -4.71
CA ALA A 46 -4.62 -1.25 -5.93
C ALA A 46 -4.75 -2.39 -6.96
N ILE A 47 -3.63 -3.05 -7.28
CA ILE A 47 -3.60 -4.15 -8.26
C ILE A 47 -4.47 -5.32 -7.80
N LYS A 48 -4.45 -5.64 -6.49
CA LYS A 48 -5.30 -6.71 -5.94
C LYS A 48 -6.78 -6.37 -6.00
N LYS A 49 -7.15 -5.12 -5.74
CA LYS A 49 -8.53 -4.65 -5.81
C LYS A 49 -9.07 -4.76 -7.25
N ASP A 50 -8.30 -4.29 -8.22
CA ASP A 50 -8.78 -4.16 -9.60
C ASP A 50 -8.68 -5.48 -10.38
N TYR A 51 -7.64 -6.28 -10.11
CA TYR A 51 -7.34 -7.47 -10.91
C TYR A 51 -7.45 -8.80 -10.14
N GLY A 52 -7.54 -8.76 -8.82
CA GLY A 52 -7.61 -9.97 -7.98
C GLY A 52 -6.29 -10.73 -7.84
N ILE A 53 -5.17 -10.15 -8.27
CA ILE A 53 -3.83 -10.73 -8.13
C ILE A 53 -3.07 -10.07 -6.97
N ASP A 54 -2.23 -10.84 -6.27
CA ASP A 54 -1.46 -10.36 -5.14
C ASP A 54 0.03 -10.26 -5.53
N ILE A 55 0.53 -9.04 -5.77
CA ILE A 55 1.90 -8.84 -6.29
C ILE A 55 3.01 -9.33 -5.35
N LYS A 56 2.69 -9.66 -4.09
CA LYS A 56 3.62 -10.34 -3.19
C LYS A 56 4.05 -11.72 -3.73
N ASP A 57 3.17 -12.35 -4.52
CA ASP A 57 3.36 -13.66 -5.12
C ASP A 57 3.89 -13.56 -6.55
N PHE A 58 4.19 -12.34 -7.02
CA PHE A 58 4.71 -12.09 -8.37
C PHE A 58 6.07 -12.76 -8.55
N LYS A 59 6.22 -13.42 -9.69
CA LYS A 59 7.45 -14.04 -10.17
C LYS A 59 7.42 -13.96 -11.69
N ASP A 60 8.56 -13.64 -12.29
CA ASP A 60 8.72 -13.69 -13.75
C ASP A 60 8.42 -15.12 -14.24
N GLN A 61 7.58 -15.23 -15.26
CA GLN A 61 7.12 -16.49 -15.86
C GLN A 61 7.57 -16.62 -17.31
N LEU A 62 7.67 -15.50 -18.02
CA LEU A 62 8.19 -15.44 -19.38
C LEU A 62 9.72 -15.41 -19.33
N LYS A 63 10.34 -15.99 -20.36
CA LYS A 63 11.81 -15.99 -20.46
C LYS A 63 12.26 -14.77 -21.23
N GLY A 64 13.14 -14.00 -20.60
CA GLY A 64 13.62 -12.75 -21.16
C GLY A 64 12.58 -11.65 -20.97
N GLY A 65 13.00 -10.44 -21.30
CA GLY A 65 12.31 -9.24 -20.86
C GLY A 65 13.36 -8.26 -20.38
N LYS A 66 13.07 -6.96 -20.48
CA LYS A 66 13.98 -5.95 -19.90
C LYS A 66 13.68 -5.75 -18.42
N ALA A 67 12.46 -6.10 -17.99
CA ALA A 67 11.98 -5.94 -16.64
C ALA A 67 12.26 -7.14 -15.71
N ASP A 68 12.87 -8.22 -16.20
CA ASP A 68 13.23 -9.40 -15.41
C ASP A 68 13.94 -9.00 -14.11
N GLY A 69 13.41 -9.46 -12.97
CA GLY A 69 13.92 -9.19 -11.64
C GLY A 69 13.83 -7.72 -11.17
N LYS A 70 13.14 -6.83 -11.91
CA LYS A 70 12.92 -5.45 -11.48
C LYS A 70 11.80 -5.36 -10.44
N ASP A 71 11.92 -4.37 -9.56
CA ASP A 71 10.90 -4.07 -8.57
C ASP A 71 9.65 -3.47 -9.24
N ILE A 72 8.47 -4.06 -9.04
CA ILE A 72 7.19 -3.58 -9.58
C ILE A 72 6.96 -2.10 -9.22
N THR A 73 7.39 -1.68 -8.02
CA THR A 73 7.20 -0.31 -7.55
C THR A 73 8.13 0.70 -8.23
N LYS A 74 9.01 0.27 -9.13
CA LYS A 74 9.80 1.14 -10.00
C LYS A 74 8.91 1.91 -10.98
N TYR A 75 7.83 1.29 -11.46
CA TYR A 75 6.98 1.83 -12.51
C TYR A 75 5.86 2.71 -11.94
N ASP A 76 5.29 3.55 -12.80
CA ASP A 76 4.11 4.33 -12.44
C ASP A 76 2.89 3.41 -12.25
N LEU A 77 2.13 3.64 -11.17
CA LEU A 77 0.99 2.78 -10.83
C LEU A 77 -0.15 2.89 -11.85
N LYS A 78 -0.42 4.09 -12.38
CA LYS A 78 -1.48 4.27 -13.38
C LYS A 78 -1.12 3.49 -14.65
N GLN A 79 0.13 3.59 -15.09
CA GLN A 79 0.66 2.84 -16.23
C GLN A 79 0.59 1.32 -16.02
N LEU A 80 0.92 0.82 -14.81
CA LEU A 80 0.75 -0.60 -14.48
C LEU A 80 -0.71 -1.05 -14.60
N LEU A 81 -1.64 -0.26 -14.06
CA LEU A 81 -3.06 -0.59 -14.11
C LEU A 81 -3.59 -0.55 -15.56
N MET A 82 -3.20 0.45 -16.35
CA MET A 82 -3.57 0.53 -17.77
C MET A 82 -3.03 -0.68 -18.54
N GLY A 83 -1.75 -1.01 -18.35
CA GLY A 83 -1.15 -2.13 -19.06
C GLY A 83 -1.75 -3.48 -18.72
N ILE A 84 -1.99 -3.78 -17.43
CA ILE A 84 -2.66 -5.04 -17.07
C ILE A 84 -4.02 -5.16 -17.75
N LYS A 85 -4.75 -4.05 -17.93
CA LYS A 85 -6.02 -4.03 -18.66
C LYS A 85 -5.81 -4.34 -20.13
N THR A 86 -4.90 -3.63 -20.80
CA THR A 86 -4.63 -3.79 -22.24
C THR A 86 -4.11 -5.20 -22.56
N GLU A 87 -3.11 -5.69 -21.83
CA GLU A 87 -2.52 -7.01 -22.10
C GLU A 87 -3.48 -8.18 -21.84
N GLN A 88 -4.57 -7.95 -21.10
CA GLN A 88 -5.63 -8.95 -20.95
C GLN A 88 -6.40 -9.24 -22.26
N GLU A 89 -6.24 -8.40 -23.29
CA GLU A 89 -6.70 -8.69 -24.65
C GLU A 89 -5.92 -9.85 -25.30
N HIS A 90 -4.70 -10.10 -24.82
CA HIS A 90 -3.79 -11.10 -25.37
C HIS A 90 -3.60 -12.32 -24.45
N THR A 91 -3.81 -12.16 -23.14
CA THR A 91 -3.67 -13.27 -22.18
C THR A 91 -4.71 -13.23 -21.08
N THR A 92 -5.20 -14.40 -20.68
CA THR A 92 -6.10 -14.53 -19.52
C THR A 92 -5.36 -14.60 -18.18
N ASN A 93 -4.03 -14.77 -18.20
CA ASN A 93 -3.21 -14.80 -17.00
C ASN A 93 -2.76 -13.38 -16.62
N LYS A 94 -3.39 -12.83 -15.59
CA LYS A 94 -3.14 -11.45 -15.12
C LYS A 94 -1.74 -11.22 -14.54
N MET A 95 -1.06 -12.26 -14.05
CA MET A 95 0.35 -12.13 -13.64
C MET A 95 1.27 -12.02 -14.85
N ILE A 96 0.95 -12.74 -15.94
CA ILE A 96 1.67 -12.58 -17.23
C ILE A 96 1.37 -11.21 -17.85
N ALA A 97 0.12 -10.73 -17.79
CA ALA A 97 -0.24 -9.39 -18.23
C ALA A 97 0.57 -8.30 -17.49
N LEU A 98 0.72 -8.43 -16.17
CA LEU A 98 1.57 -7.56 -15.36
C LEU A 98 3.05 -7.64 -15.78
N GLU A 99 3.58 -8.83 -16.05
CA GLU A 99 4.97 -9.01 -16.49
C GLU A 99 5.24 -8.33 -17.85
N ILE A 100 4.36 -8.54 -18.83
CA ILE A 100 4.44 -7.89 -20.15
C ILE A 100 4.35 -6.37 -20.00
N THR A 101 3.44 -5.89 -19.15
CA THR A 101 3.30 -4.48 -18.80
C THR A 101 4.61 -3.89 -18.28
N MET A 102 5.27 -4.57 -17.34
CA MET A 102 6.54 -4.12 -16.80
C MET A 102 7.63 -4.05 -17.87
N ASP A 103 7.66 -5.00 -18.81
CA ASP A 103 8.61 -5.03 -19.92
C ASP A 103 8.47 -3.84 -20.88
N HIS A 104 7.23 -3.44 -21.17
CA HIS A 104 6.96 -2.22 -21.94
C HIS A 104 7.42 -0.98 -21.18
N LEU A 105 7.07 -0.87 -19.89
CA LEU A 105 7.41 0.28 -19.06
C LEU A 105 8.90 0.42 -18.75
N GLU A 106 9.66 -0.68 -18.78
CA GLU A 106 11.12 -0.63 -18.69
C GLU A 106 11.76 0.01 -19.92
N LYS A 107 11.11 -0.08 -21.09
CA LYS A 107 11.57 0.56 -22.33
C LYS A 107 11.08 2.00 -22.43
N ILE A 108 9.80 2.23 -22.15
CA ILE A 108 9.10 3.51 -22.35
C ILE A 108 8.18 3.74 -21.14
N PRO A 109 8.52 4.66 -20.22
CA PRO A 109 7.79 4.82 -18.96
C PRO A 109 6.30 5.20 -19.08
N ASP A 110 5.89 5.79 -20.19
CA ASP A 110 4.53 6.25 -20.51
C ASP A 110 3.87 5.43 -21.64
N TYR A 111 4.34 4.18 -21.84
CA TYR A 111 3.96 3.34 -22.98
C TYR A 111 2.45 3.24 -23.20
N TYR A 112 1.66 3.01 -22.14
CA TYR A 112 0.22 2.79 -22.29
C TYR A 112 -0.58 4.09 -22.47
N ASP A 113 -0.03 5.25 -22.10
CA ASP A 113 -0.67 6.52 -22.49
C ASP A 113 -0.51 6.71 -24.02
N ARG A 114 0.70 6.48 -24.55
CA ARG A 114 0.97 6.56 -26.00
C ARG A 114 0.19 5.52 -26.82
N LEU A 115 0.08 4.31 -26.30
CA LEU A 115 -0.67 3.24 -26.97
C LEU A 115 -2.14 3.61 -27.09
N ALA A 116 -2.74 4.12 -26.00
CA ALA A 116 -4.13 4.55 -26.01
C ALA A 116 -4.39 5.68 -27.01
N GLU A 117 -3.51 6.69 -27.07
CA GLU A 117 -3.59 7.77 -28.06
C GLU A 117 -3.52 7.23 -29.50
N MET A 118 -2.56 6.34 -29.78
CA MET A 118 -2.38 5.75 -31.11
C MET A 118 -3.57 4.86 -31.53
N GLU A 119 -4.17 4.13 -30.58
CA GLU A 119 -5.36 3.31 -30.85
C GLU A 119 -6.61 4.17 -31.10
N GLU A 120 -6.79 5.25 -30.35
CA GLU A 120 -7.88 6.22 -30.55
C GLU A 120 -7.80 6.86 -31.95
N GLU A 121 -6.63 7.38 -32.34
CA GLU A 121 -6.40 7.95 -33.67
C GLU A 121 -6.69 6.94 -34.80
N ALA A 122 -6.27 5.68 -34.63
CA ALA A 122 -6.50 4.64 -35.63
C ALA A 122 -7.98 4.22 -35.75
N LEU A 123 -8.76 4.35 -34.68
CA LEU A 123 -10.19 4.07 -34.70
C LEU A 123 -10.97 5.20 -35.39
N ASP A 124 -10.61 6.45 -35.11
CA ASP A 124 -11.21 7.62 -35.76
C ASP A 124 -11.02 7.57 -37.29
N ASP A 125 -9.83 7.19 -37.77
CA ASP A 125 -9.52 7.00 -39.20
C ASP A 125 -10.40 5.94 -39.90
N LEU A 126 -11.02 5.01 -39.15
CA LEU A 126 -11.92 3.98 -39.70
C LEU A 126 -13.38 4.41 -39.73
N GLU A 127 -13.75 5.45 -38.99
CA GLU A 127 -15.12 5.97 -38.92
C GLU A 127 -15.42 7.05 -39.98
N ASP A 128 -14.39 7.60 -40.62
CA ASP A 128 -14.44 8.58 -41.73
C ASP A 128 -14.59 7.96 -43.13
#